data_AF-A0A3Y4YKM4-F1
#
_entry.id   AF-A0A3Y4YKM4-F1
#
_cell.length_a   1.000
_cell.length_b   1.000
_cell.length_c   1.000
_cell.angle_alpha   90.00
_cell.angle_beta   90.00
_cell.angle_gamma   90.00
#
_symmetry.space_group_name_H-M   'P 1'
#
loop_
_entity.id
_entity.type
_entity.pdbx_description
1 polymer ?
#
loop_
_entity_poly.entity_id
_entity_poly.type
_entity_poly.pdbx_seq_one_letter_code
_entity_poly.pdbx_strand_id
1 'polypeptide(L)'
;MKVLIPLMLPVMLLTGCVANTVVSPQNVNAPPPDINAWLNPMNEKPEGISETRWKMLTDAGRTLGFRGGKARRSWELIQALNSRESTLNALYDFRPLISPEGWLPPVIDEAQDVAHITPDQIRTSSHVWTIIRPERFVSNPPGWRDWLLKGLSTTATPGTEGSVVPEDRTQRKVWEMALRQGWQEGRQNADLTLEANQKRLTRDFRGMMLYSLLWRQGMITRPDVTDQLQTITGNGQKLVTGDRVRRLKNHAEFNLQKSHWRPLITTERTNKNAQTP
;
A
#
# COMPACT_ATOMS: atom_id res chain seq x y z
N MET A 1 36.22 19.29 -61.93
CA MET A 1 36.03 18.10 -62.78
C MET A 1 34.92 17.27 -62.17
N LYS A 2 33.83 17.09 -62.93
CA LYS A 2 32.68 16.22 -62.61
C LYS A 2 33.06 14.79 -63.04
N VAL A 3 32.88 13.80 -62.19
CA VAL A 3 32.91 12.38 -62.58
C VAL A 3 31.67 11.71 -61.99
N LEU A 4 30.71 11.44 -62.87
CA LEU A 4 29.65 10.44 -62.73
C LEU A 4 30.25 9.06 -63.00
N ILE A 5 29.79 8.01 -62.29
CA ILE A 5 29.74 6.59 -62.71
C ILE A 5 28.98 5.78 -61.61
N PRO A 6 28.29 4.67 -61.95
CA PRO A 6 26.88 4.47 -61.59
C PRO A 6 26.55 3.37 -60.57
N LEU A 7 25.28 3.43 -60.14
CA LEU A 7 24.34 2.41 -59.67
C LEU A 7 24.74 0.92 -59.81
N MET A 8 24.79 0.20 -58.68
CA MET A 8 24.49 -1.24 -58.58
C MET A 8 24.06 -1.58 -57.14
N LEU A 9 22.82 -2.04 -56.99
CA LEU A 9 22.21 -2.57 -55.76
C LEU A 9 22.70 -4.00 -55.49
N PRO A 10 22.87 -4.41 -54.23
CA PRO A 10 22.60 -5.77 -53.81
C PRO A 10 21.41 -5.81 -52.84
N VAL A 11 20.39 -6.57 -53.26
CA VAL A 11 19.29 -7.05 -52.43
C VAL A 11 19.87 -7.99 -51.37
N MET A 12 19.70 -7.67 -50.09
CA MET A 12 19.87 -8.63 -48.99
C MET A 12 18.53 -8.85 -48.28
N LEU A 13 18.12 -10.11 -48.33
CA LEU A 13 16.87 -10.65 -47.81
C LEU A 13 16.82 -10.62 -46.27
N LEU A 14 15.62 -10.33 -45.78
CA LEU A 14 15.16 -10.43 -44.40
C LEU A 14 15.34 -11.84 -43.82
N THR A 15 15.77 -11.94 -42.56
CA THR A 15 15.24 -12.92 -41.60
C THR A 15 15.48 -12.47 -40.16
N GLY A 16 14.44 -12.49 -39.33
CA GLY A 16 14.59 -12.68 -37.88
C GLY A 16 13.98 -11.63 -36.96
N CYS A 17 12.72 -11.24 -37.12
CA CYS A 17 11.99 -10.60 -36.02
C CYS A 17 11.57 -11.68 -35.01
N VAL A 18 12.23 -11.71 -33.85
CA VAL A 18 11.80 -12.48 -32.68
C VAL A 18 10.59 -11.77 -32.08
N ALA A 19 9.38 -12.26 -32.33
CA ALA A 19 8.18 -11.76 -31.69
C ALA A 19 8.06 -12.37 -30.28
N ASN A 20 8.62 -11.69 -29.28
CA ASN A 20 8.22 -11.91 -27.90
C ASN A 20 6.86 -11.22 -27.70
N THR A 21 5.77 -11.97 -27.69
CA THR A 21 4.46 -11.47 -27.29
C THR A 21 4.43 -11.27 -25.77
N VAL A 22 4.83 -10.07 -25.35
CA VAL A 22 4.48 -9.55 -24.03
C VAL A 22 2.97 -9.38 -24.02
N VAL A 23 2.28 -10.07 -23.12
CA VAL A 23 0.85 -9.81 -22.85
C VAL A 23 0.75 -8.40 -22.29
N SER A 24 0.39 -7.45 -23.14
CA SER A 24 0.11 -6.08 -22.75
C SER A 24 -1.09 -6.03 -21.81
N PRO A 25 -1.09 -5.15 -20.79
CA PRO A 25 -2.30 -4.87 -20.02
C PRO A 25 -3.39 -4.42 -20.99
N GLN A 26 -4.57 -5.04 -20.91
CA GLN A 26 -5.68 -4.81 -21.82
C GLN A 26 -5.95 -3.31 -21.95
N ASN A 27 -5.78 -2.79 -23.18
CA ASN A 27 -6.05 -1.41 -23.51
C ASN A 27 -7.57 -1.19 -23.37
N VAL A 28 -7.99 -0.52 -22.31
CA VAL A 28 -9.40 -0.22 -22.00
C VAL A 28 -10.14 0.58 -23.09
N ASN A 29 -9.41 1.07 -24.10
CA ASN A 29 -9.96 1.75 -25.28
C ASN A 29 -9.98 0.90 -26.56
N ALA A 30 -9.58 -0.37 -26.51
CA ALA A 30 -9.73 -1.27 -27.64
C ALA A 30 -11.19 -1.74 -27.78
N PRO A 31 -11.78 -1.78 -28.98
CA PRO A 31 -13.09 -2.39 -29.17
C PRO A 31 -13.06 -3.84 -28.69
N PRO A 32 -14.16 -4.37 -28.12
CA PRO A 32 -14.26 -5.78 -27.77
C PRO A 32 -13.88 -6.66 -28.97
N PRO A 33 -13.36 -7.89 -28.72
CA PRO A 33 -13.07 -8.84 -29.80
C PRO A 33 -14.28 -9.04 -30.72
N ASP A 34 -14.04 -9.30 -32.00
CA ASP A 34 -15.10 -9.63 -32.98
C ASP A 34 -15.51 -11.13 -32.89
N ILE A 35 -16.66 -11.50 -33.49
CA ILE A 35 -17.24 -12.86 -33.45
C ILE A 35 -16.21 -13.96 -33.76
N ASN A 36 -15.29 -13.66 -34.67
CA ASN A 36 -14.21 -14.55 -35.10
C ASN A 36 -13.28 -15.01 -33.96
N ALA A 37 -13.10 -14.19 -32.92
CA ALA A 37 -12.28 -14.53 -31.76
C ALA A 37 -12.92 -15.63 -30.89
N TRP A 38 -14.24 -15.74 -30.87
CA TRP A 38 -14.95 -16.81 -30.15
C TRP A 38 -15.24 -18.03 -31.03
N LEU A 39 -15.37 -17.84 -32.34
CA LEU A 39 -15.49 -18.96 -33.29
C LEU A 39 -14.18 -19.75 -33.41
N ASN A 40 -13.03 -19.07 -33.29
CA ASN A 40 -11.71 -19.69 -33.29
C ASN A 40 -10.98 -19.36 -31.98
N PRO A 41 -11.37 -19.97 -30.85
CA PRO A 41 -10.69 -19.71 -29.59
C PRO A 41 -9.22 -20.11 -29.73
N MET A 42 -8.33 -19.17 -29.43
CA MET A 42 -6.90 -19.39 -29.45
C MET A 42 -6.59 -20.54 -28.48
N ASN A 43 -6.12 -21.68 -28.99
CA ASN A 43 -5.83 -22.83 -28.15
C ASN A 43 -4.55 -22.54 -27.35
N GLU A 44 -4.71 -21.94 -26.16
CA GLU A 44 -3.59 -21.57 -25.28
C GLU A 44 -2.83 -22.80 -24.76
N LYS A 45 -3.46 -23.97 -24.82
CA LYS A 45 -2.89 -25.25 -24.42
C LYS A 45 -2.06 -25.86 -25.55
N PRO A 46 -0.77 -26.18 -25.33
CA PRO A 46 0.02 -26.92 -26.30
C PRO A 46 -0.56 -28.32 -26.61
N GLU A 47 -0.29 -28.80 -27.83
CA GLU A 47 -0.58 -30.19 -28.20
C GLU A 47 0.25 -31.19 -27.37
N GLY A 48 -0.31 -32.36 -27.07
CA GLY A 48 0.36 -33.40 -26.29
C GLY A 48 0.30 -33.26 -24.76
N ILE A 49 -0.33 -32.21 -24.22
CA ILE A 49 -0.55 -32.05 -22.77
C ILE A 49 -2.05 -32.15 -22.45
N SER A 50 -2.41 -32.90 -21.41
CA SER A 50 -3.78 -32.95 -20.88
C SER A 50 -4.16 -31.61 -20.25
N GLU A 51 -5.44 -31.23 -20.32
CA GLU A 51 -5.91 -29.95 -19.79
C GLU A 51 -5.62 -29.79 -18.29
N THR A 52 -5.86 -30.84 -17.50
CA THR A 52 -5.57 -30.87 -16.07
C THR A 52 -4.08 -30.65 -15.79
N ARG A 53 -3.18 -31.32 -16.54
CA ARG A 53 -1.73 -31.17 -16.36
C ARG A 53 -1.27 -29.78 -16.76
N TRP A 54 -1.77 -29.24 -17.87
CA TRP A 54 -1.49 -27.88 -18.32
C TRP A 54 -1.90 -26.85 -17.27
N LYS A 55 -3.12 -26.95 -16.72
CA LYS A 55 -3.60 -26.05 -15.67
C LYS A 55 -2.77 -26.17 -14.39
N MET A 56 -2.48 -27.39 -13.94
CA MET A 56 -1.63 -27.63 -12.76
C MET A 56 -0.24 -27.01 -12.92
N LEU A 57 0.42 -27.21 -14.07
CA LEU A 57 1.73 -26.62 -14.36
C LEU A 57 1.67 -25.10 -14.41
N THR A 58 0.64 -24.54 -15.04
CA THR A 58 0.44 -23.10 -15.13
C THR A 58 0.20 -22.48 -13.75
N ASP A 59 -0.72 -23.02 -12.96
CA ASP A 59 -1.07 -22.49 -11.65
C ASP A 59 0.08 -22.62 -10.64
N ALA A 60 0.75 -23.78 -10.63
CA ALA A 60 1.92 -24.01 -9.76
C ALA A 60 3.11 -23.13 -10.17
N GLY A 61 3.41 -23.04 -11.47
CA GLY A 61 4.49 -22.20 -12.00
C GLY A 61 4.23 -20.72 -11.70
N ARG A 62 3.02 -20.23 -11.97
CA ARG A 62 2.62 -18.85 -11.69
C ARG A 62 2.66 -18.54 -10.20
N THR A 63 2.20 -19.45 -9.33
CA THR A 63 2.25 -19.27 -7.88
C THR A 63 3.69 -19.22 -7.36
N LEU A 64 4.55 -20.13 -7.81
CA LEU A 64 5.96 -20.14 -7.44
C LEU A 64 6.65 -18.85 -7.89
N GLY A 65 6.41 -18.46 -9.15
CA GLY A 65 6.93 -17.24 -9.76
C GLY A 65 6.51 -16.02 -8.95
N PHE A 66 5.22 -15.92 -8.63
CA PHE A 66 4.66 -14.82 -7.84
C PHE A 66 5.33 -14.68 -6.48
N ARG A 67 5.49 -15.79 -5.74
CA ARG A 67 6.15 -15.78 -4.43
C ARG A 67 7.61 -15.34 -4.55
N GLY A 68 8.35 -15.88 -5.52
CA GLY A 68 9.74 -15.53 -5.77
C GLY A 68 9.92 -14.07 -6.19
N GLY A 69 9.11 -13.60 -7.15
CA GLY A 69 9.14 -12.24 -7.66
C GLY A 69 8.79 -11.20 -6.60
N LYS A 70 7.74 -11.48 -5.81
CA LYS A 70 7.34 -10.64 -4.67
C LYS A 70 8.43 -10.56 -3.61
N ALA A 71 9.05 -11.69 -3.26
CA ALA A 71 10.12 -11.71 -2.26
C ALA A 71 11.36 -10.92 -2.73
N ARG A 72 11.77 -11.12 -3.99
CA ARG A 72 12.89 -10.39 -4.57
C ARG A 72 12.62 -8.89 -4.62
N ARG A 73 11.44 -8.49 -5.09
CA ARG A 73 11.08 -7.06 -5.17
C ARG A 73 10.95 -6.43 -3.79
N SER A 74 10.36 -7.12 -2.83
CA SER A 74 10.26 -6.66 -1.44
C SER A 74 11.66 -6.39 -0.86
N TRP A 75 12.63 -7.26 -1.10
CA TRP A 75 14.02 -7.02 -0.69
C TRP A 75 14.61 -5.74 -1.31
N GLU A 76 14.46 -5.54 -2.62
CA GLU A 76 14.94 -4.34 -3.32
C GLU A 76 14.31 -3.06 -2.73
N LEU A 77 13.00 -3.09 -2.49
CA LEU A 77 12.26 -1.97 -1.89
C LEU A 77 12.74 -1.66 -0.47
N ILE A 78 12.94 -2.69 0.36
CA ILE A 78 13.47 -2.53 1.73
C ILE A 78 14.85 -1.87 1.71
N GLN A 79 15.74 -2.29 0.82
CA GLN A 79 17.06 -1.64 0.69
C GLN A 79 16.93 -0.18 0.26
N ALA A 80 16.04 0.12 -0.69
CA ALA A 80 15.79 1.48 -1.16
C ALA A 80 15.13 2.38 -0.10
N LEU A 81 14.40 1.81 0.87
CA LEU A 81 13.87 2.53 2.02
C LEU A 81 14.95 2.78 3.07
N ASN A 82 15.76 1.76 3.38
CA ASN A 82 16.85 1.88 4.35
C ASN A 82 17.92 2.89 3.89
N SER A 83 18.21 2.98 2.58
CA SER A 83 19.12 4.00 2.06
C SER A 83 18.61 5.44 2.23
N ARG A 84 17.31 5.61 2.52
CA ARG A 84 16.65 6.91 2.76
C ARG A 84 16.18 7.06 4.21
N GLU A 85 16.72 6.27 5.13
CA GLU A 85 16.28 6.21 6.52
C GLU A 85 16.29 7.60 7.20
N SER A 86 17.36 8.39 7.03
CA SER A 86 17.46 9.71 7.66
C SER A 86 16.34 10.65 7.22
N THR A 87 16.03 10.67 5.92
CA THR A 87 14.92 11.44 5.36
C THR A 87 13.58 10.97 5.88
N LEU A 88 13.35 9.65 5.94
CA LEU A 88 12.10 9.08 6.43
C LEU A 88 11.90 9.32 7.92
N ASN A 89 12.98 9.27 8.72
CA ASN A 89 12.95 9.59 10.15
C ASN A 89 12.61 11.07 10.39
N ALA A 90 13.11 11.98 9.54
CA ALA A 90 12.80 13.40 9.63
C ALA A 90 11.36 13.72 9.17
N LEU A 91 10.88 13.04 8.12
CA LEU A 91 9.54 13.27 7.57
C LEU A 91 8.42 12.74 8.47
N TYR A 92 8.66 11.59 9.12
CA TYR A 92 7.67 10.89 9.95
C TYR A 92 8.16 10.77 11.39
N ASP A 93 8.33 11.91 12.06
CA ASP A 93 8.70 11.96 13.47
C ASP A 93 7.45 11.85 14.37
N PHE A 94 7.24 10.66 14.95
CA PHE A 94 6.12 10.40 15.85
C PHE A 94 6.40 10.84 17.30
N ARG A 95 7.65 11.14 17.67
CA ARG A 95 8.03 11.46 19.05
C ARG A 95 7.25 12.65 19.63
N PRO A 96 7.05 13.76 18.88
CA PRO A 96 6.27 14.90 19.39
C PRO A 96 4.78 14.61 19.53
N LEU A 97 4.28 13.55 18.90
CA LEU A 97 2.87 13.18 18.94
C LEU A 97 2.52 12.34 20.17
N ILE A 98 3.51 11.74 20.82
CA ILE A 98 3.30 10.90 21.99
C ILE A 98 3.02 11.77 23.20
N SER A 99 1.94 11.45 23.91
CA SER A 99 1.59 12.13 25.15
C SER A 99 2.66 11.90 26.24
N PRO A 100 2.78 12.81 27.23
CA PRO A 100 3.63 12.60 28.40
C PRO A 100 3.36 11.26 29.13
N GLU A 101 2.14 10.76 29.06
CA GLU A 101 1.65 9.52 29.66
C GLU A 101 1.93 8.29 28.79
N GLY A 102 2.61 8.45 27.64
CA GLY A 102 3.14 7.36 26.84
C GLY A 102 2.15 6.71 25.88
N TRP A 103 1.00 7.34 25.61
CA TRP A 103 0.09 6.91 24.56
C TRP A 103 0.26 7.73 23.28
N LEU A 104 0.06 7.05 22.16
CA LEU A 104 0.00 7.63 20.82
C LEU A 104 -1.45 8.04 20.51
N PRO A 105 -1.69 9.23 19.93
CA PRO A 105 -3.03 9.74 19.66
C PRO A 105 -3.84 8.88 18.70
N PRO A 106 -5.17 9.04 18.70
CA PRO A 106 -6.01 8.41 17.71
C PRO A 106 -5.70 8.96 16.31
N VAL A 107 -6.02 8.16 15.30
CA VAL A 107 -5.93 8.60 13.91
C VAL A 107 -7.29 9.14 13.48
N ILE A 108 -7.33 10.42 13.13
CA ILE A 108 -8.51 11.08 12.59
C ILE A 108 -8.45 11.08 11.06
N ASP A 109 -9.52 10.65 10.42
CA ASP A 109 -9.75 10.84 8.99
C ASP A 109 -10.65 12.06 8.79
N GLU A 110 -10.37 12.85 7.76
CA GLU A 110 -11.15 14.03 7.38
C GLU A 110 -11.67 13.86 5.95
N ALA A 111 -12.97 13.99 5.79
CA ALA A 111 -13.62 14.12 4.50
C ALA A 111 -14.26 15.50 4.39
N GLN A 112 -13.97 16.21 3.30
CA GLN A 112 -14.52 17.53 3.01
C GLN A 112 -15.58 17.41 1.91
N ASP A 113 -16.60 18.28 1.95
CA ASP A 113 -17.66 18.39 0.95
C ASP A 113 -18.36 17.06 0.63
N VAL A 114 -18.74 16.33 1.68
CA VAL A 114 -19.40 15.03 1.56
C VAL A 114 -20.87 15.22 1.25
N ALA A 115 -21.36 14.55 0.20
CA ALA A 115 -22.77 14.43 -0.11
C ALA A 115 -23.23 12.98 0.01
N HIS A 116 -24.28 12.75 0.79
CA HIS A 116 -25.01 11.49 0.81
C HIS A 116 -26.36 11.70 0.13
N ILE A 117 -26.59 10.97 -0.95
CA ILE A 117 -27.78 11.08 -1.78
C ILE A 117 -28.54 9.76 -1.71
N THR A 118 -29.78 9.82 -1.24
CA THR A 118 -30.79 8.79 -1.39
C THR A 118 -31.81 9.27 -2.43
N PRO A 119 -32.71 8.40 -2.95
CA PRO A 119 -33.72 8.82 -3.92
C PRO A 119 -34.55 10.03 -3.47
N ASP A 120 -34.79 10.15 -2.16
CA ASP A 120 -35.68 11.18 -1.58
C ASP A 120 -34.94 12.22 -0.71
N GLN A 121 -33.61 12.13 -0.55
CA GLN A 121 -32.85 13.05 0.32
C GLN A 121 -31.43 13.31 -0.19
N ILE A 122 -31.04 14.59 -0.17
CA ILE A 122 -29.64 15.01 -0.31
C ILE A 122 -29.17 15.58 1.03
N ARG A 123 -28.10 15.01 1.60
CA ARG A 123 -27.43 15.53 2.79
C ARG A 123 -26.01 15.93 2.44
N THR A 124 -25.68 17.20 2.58
CA THR A 124 -24.32 17.71 2.42
C THR A 124 -23.68 18.00 3.77
N SER A 125 -22.36 17.85 3.86
CA SER A 125 -21.57 18.16 5.04
C SER A 125 -20.23 18.72 4.60
N SER A 126 -19.88 19.91 5.08
CA SER A 126 -18.62 20.55 4.69
C SER A 126 -17.40 19.79 5.23
N HIS A 127 -17.49 19.24 6.45
CA HIS A 127 -16.44 18.43 7.06
C HIS A 127 -17.07 17.25 7.82
N VAL A 128 -16.45 16.08 7.67
CA VAL A 128 -16.75 14.87 8.43
C VAL A 128 -15.43 14.34 8.98
N TRP A 129 -15.29 14.35 10.31
CA TRP A 129 -14.15 13.72 10.99
C TRP A 129 -14.54 12.37 11.56
N THR A 130 -13.68 11.38 11.38
CA THR A 130 -13.89 10.02 11.90
C THR A 130 -12.64 9.52 12.62
N ILE A 131 -12.79 8.94 13.81
CA ILE A 131 -11.71 8.21 14.46
C ILE A 131 -11.60 6.84 13.80
N ILE A 132 -10.59 6.65 12.94
CA ILE A 132 -10.37 5.38 12.22
C ILE A 132 -9.44 4.42 12.96
N ARG A 133 -8.72 4.93 13.97
CA ARG A 133 -7.95 4.12 14.91
C ARG A 133 -7.92 4.82 16.27
N PRO A 134 -8.27 4.13 17.37
CA PRO A 134 -8.17 4.72 18.70
C PRO A 134 -6.71 4.90 19.12
N GLU A 135 -6.52 5.73 20.14
CA GLU A 135 -5.25 5.84 20.86
C GLU A 135 -4.83 4.50 21.47
N ARG A 136 -3.52 4.38 21.72
CA ARG A 136 -2.96 3.21 22.40
C ARG A 136 -1.67 3.56 23.10
N PHE A 137 -1.35 2.84 24.17
CA PHE A 137 -0.02 2.89 24.75
C PHE A 137 1.02 2.35 23.78
N VAL A 138 2.18 3.00 23.77
CA VAL A 138 3.35 2.55 23.02
C VAL A 138 4.54 2.48 23.98
N SER A 139 5.34 1.43 23.87
CA SER A 139 6.57 1.30 24.66
C SER A 139 7.67 2.19 24.11
N ASN A 140 7.79 2.25 22.79
CA ASN A 140 8.70 3.11 22.06
C ASN A 140 7.94 3.89 20.99
N PRO A 141 8.42 5.09 20.60
CA PRO A 141 7.87 5.80 19.47
C PRO A 141 7.90 4.92 18.21
N PRO A 142 6.76 4.79 17.50
CA PRO A 142 6.76 4.04 16.25
C PRO A 142 7.57 4.81 15.20
N GLY A 143 8.01 4.11 14.17
CA GLY A 143 8.74 4.68 13.05
C GLY A 143 8.10 4.32 11.71
N TRP A 144 8.59 4.92 10.62
CA TRP A 144 8.09 4.62 9.26
C TRP A 144 8.13 3.11 8.93
N ARG A 145 9.04 2.35 9.56
CA ARG A 145 9.18 0.90 9.37
C ARG A 145 7.93 0.12 9.74
N ASP A 146 7.22 0.55 10.78
CA ASP A 146 5.98 -0.11 11.27
C ASP A 146 4.85 -0.07 10.22
N TRP A 147 4.93 0.87 9.28
CA TRP A 147 3.99 0.98 8.16
C TRP A 147 4.58 0.46 6.85
N LEU A 148 5.72 0.98 6.42
CA LEU A 148 6.22 0.74 5.05
C LEU A 148 6.64 -0.71 4.82
N LEU A 149 7.14 -1.39 5.86
CA LEU A 149 7.60 -2.77 5.74
C LEU A 149 6.46 -3.80 5.84
N LYS A 150 5.26 -3.38 6.21
CA LYS A 150 4.15 -4.31 6.48
C LYS A 150 3.75 -5.06 5.21
N GLY A 151 3.85 -6.39 5.23
CA GLY A 151 3.50 -7.23 4.06
C GLY A 151 4.59 -7.29 2.97
N LEU A 152 5.72 -6.61 3.17
CA LEU A 152 6.95 -6.81 2.39
C LEU A 152 7.77 -7.90 3.09
N SER A 153 7.84 -9.09 2.49
CA SER A 153 8.64 -10.20 3.00
C SER A 153 9.74 -10.51 2.01
N THR A 154 10.97 -10.70 2.50
CA THR A 154 12.12 -11.09 1.68
C THR A 154 12.23 -12.60 1.47
N THR A 155 11.37 -13.37 2.15
CA THR A 155 11.33 -14.84 2.04
C THR A 155 10.11 -15.24 1.21
N ALA A 156 10.34 -16.03 0.16
CA ALA A 156 9.26 -16.74 -0.51
C ALA A 156 8.85 -17.92 0.38
N THR A 157 7.65 -17.86 0.95
CA THR A 157 7.13 -18.96 1.78
C THR A 157 7.10 -20.25 0.95
N PRO A 158 7.66 -21.36 1.45
CA PRO A 158 7.57 -22.65 0.77
C PRO A 158 6.11 -23.06 0.56
N GLY A 159 5.82 -23.72 -0.56
CA GLY A 159 4.53 -24.37 -0.76
C GLY A 159 4.65 -25.64 -1.58
N THR A 160 3.49 -26.24 -1.86
CA THR A 160 3.37 -27.53 -2.54
C THR A 160 3.67 -27.46 -4.04
N GLU A 161 3.77 -26.26 -4.61
CA GLU A 161 4.08 -25.99 -6.01
C GLU A 161 5.40 -26.63 -6.47
N GLY A 162 6.38 -26.82 -5.57
CA GLY A 162 7.63 -27.53 -5.88
C GLY A 162 7.45 -29.01 -6.20
N SER A 163 6.29 -29.59 -5.92
CA SER A 163 5.96 -30.99 -6.23
C SER A 163 5.51 -31.18 -7.69
N VAL A 164 5.15 -30.10 -8.39
CA VAL A 164 4.72 -30.15 -9.80
C VAL A 164 5.93 -29.95 -10.70
N VAL A 165 6.61 -31.06 -11.02
CA VAL A 165 7.82 -31.03 -11.86
C VAL A 165 7.45 -31.29 -13.33
N PRO A 166 7.87 -30.44 -14.29
CA PRO A 166 7.66 -30.69 -15.72
C PRO A 166 8.46 -31.90 -16.22
N GLU A 167 7.81 -32.81 -16.94
CA GLU A 167 8.44 -34.06 -17.40
C GLU A 167 9.10 -33.96 -18.77
N ASP A 168 8.53 -33.17 -19.67
CA ASP A 168 8.98 -33.03 -21.05
C ASP A 168 9.29 -31.57 -21.44
N ARG A 169 9.79 -31.38 -22.67
CA ARG A 169 10.13 -30.04 -23.18
C ARG A 169 8.92 -29.13 -23.35
N THR A 170 7.75 -29.66 -23.69
CA THR A 170 6.51 -28.91 -23.89
C THR A 170 5.98 -28.42 -22.54
N GLN A 171 5.91 -29.30 -21.55
CA GLN A 171 5.55 -28.98 -20.16
C GLN A 171 6.53 -27.96 -19.57
N ARG A 172 7.83 -28.10 -19.84
CA ARG A 172 8.84 -27.14 -19.38
C ARG A 172 8.61 -25.74 -19.93
N LYS A 173 8.23 -25.61 -21.21
CA LYS A 173 7.88 -24.29 -21.79
C LYS A 173 6.67 -23.66 -21.10
N VAL A 174 5.61 -24.43 -20.85
CA VAL A 174 4.42 -23.96 -20.11
C VAL A 174 4.81 -23.48 -18.72
N TRP A 175 5.58 -24.30 -18.00
CA TRP A 175 6.07 -23.99 -16.67
C TRP A 175 6.91 -22.71 -16.65
N GLU A 176 7.91 -22.57 -17.53
CA GLU A 176 8.77 -21.40 -17.60
C GLU A 176 8.00 -20.13 -17.93
N MET A 177 7.02 -20.20 -18.84
CA MET A 177 6.15 -19.07 -19.18
C MET A 177 5.31 -18.65 -17.98
N ALA A 178 4.63 -19.59 -17.33
CA ALA A 178 3.83 -19.33 -16.14
C ALA A 178 4.68 -18.78 -14.99
N LEU A 179 5.88 -19.32 -14.79
CA LEU A 179 6.84 -18.85 -13.78
C LEU A 179 7.26 -17.41 -14.03
N ARG A 180 7.61 -17.05 -15.27
CA ARG A 180 8.00 -15.68 -15.64
C ARG A 180 6.83 -14.70 -15.48
N GLN A 181 5.63 -15.10 -15.86
CA GLN A 181 4.43 -14.29 -15.67
C GLN A 181 4.16 -14.05 -14.19
N GLY A 182 4.10 -15.13 -13.39
CA GLY A 182 3.93 -15.05 -11.95
C GLY A 182 4.99 -14.17 -11.31
N TRP A 183 6.25 -14.31 -11.72
CA TRP A 183 7.36 -13.47 -11.23
C TRP A 183 7.08 -11.98 -11.42
N GLN A 184 6.66 -11.57 -12.62
CA GLN A 184 6.36 -10.16 -12.89
C GLN A 184 5.16 -9.66 -12.06
N GLU A 185 4.10 -10.47 -11.94
CA GLU A 185 2.94 -10.15 -11.10
C GLU A 185 3.31 -10.02 -9.62
N GLY A 186 4.19 -10.89 -9.12
CA GLY A 186 4.71 -10.83 -7.76
C GLY A 186 5.48 -9.53 -7.51
N ARG A 187 6.32 -9.12 -8.46
CA ARG A 187 7.04 -7.84 -8.38
C ARG A 187 6.06 -6.66 -8.34
N GLN A 188 5.09 -6.60 -9.26
CA GLN A 188 4.07 -5.56 -9.27
C GLN A 188 3.25 -5.53 -7.97
N ASN A 189 2.93 -6.70 -7.41
CA ASN A 189 2.22 -6.79 -6.14
C ASN A 189 3.02 -6.17 -4.98
N ALA A 190 4.35 -6.37 -4.94
CA ALA A 190 5.20 -5.74 -3.93
C ALA A 190 5.21 -4.21 -4.06
N ASP A 191 5.25 -3.68 -5.29
CA ASP A 191 5.18 -2.23 -5.54
C ASP A 191 3.83 -1.64 -5.06
N LEU A 192 2.71 -2.29 -5.42
CA LEU A 192 1.36 -1.90 -4.95
C LEU A 192 1.23 -1.98 -3.42
N THR A 193 1.85 -2.99 -2.81
CA THR A 193 1.88 -3.15 -1.35
C THR A 193 2.58 -1.95 -0.70
N LEU A 194 3.74 -1.55 -1.22
CA LEU A 194 4.47 -0.39 -0.72
C LEU A 194 3.68 0.91 -0.92
N GLU A 195 3.07 1.10 -2.09
CA GLU A 195 2.25 2.28 -2.37
C GLU A 195 1.08 2.40 -1.36
N ALA A 196 0.36 1.29 -1.14
CA ALA A 196 -0.73 1.25 -0.16
C ALA A 196 -0.23 1.54 1.27
N ASN A 197 0.95 1.02 1.64
CA ASN A 197 1.56 1.30 2.93
C ASN A 197 1.98 2.76 3.08
N GLN A 198 2.52 3.39 2.03
CA GLN A 198 2.88 4.81 2.04
C GLN A 198 1.65 5.70 2.21
N LYS A 199 0.55 5.39 1.52
CA LYS A 199 -0.75 6.06 1.69
C LYS A 199 -1.25 5.93 3.13
N ARG A 200 -1.19 4.71 3.69
CA ARG A 200 -1.57 4.45 5.09
C ARG A 200 -0.71 5.21 6.08
N LEU A 201 0.62 5.22 5.91
CA LEU A 201 1.56 5.97 6.76
C LEU A 201 1.23 7.47 6.74
N THR A 202 1.08 8.03 5.54
CA THR A 202 0.81 9.47 5.37
C THR A 202 -0.53 9.87 5.97
N ARG A 203 -1.58 9.08 5.73
CA ARG A 203 -2.90 9.27 6.35
C ARG A 203 -2.82 9.17 7.87
N ASP A 204 -2.21 8.12 8.39
CA ASP A 204 -2.17 7.88 9.84
C ASP A 204 -1.37 8.96 10.58
N PHE A 205 -0.22 9.37 10.02
CA PHE A 205 0.60 10.45 10.57
C PHE A 205 -0.15 11.80 10.57
N ARG A 206 -0.75 12.18 9.43
CA ARG A 206 -1.57 13.40 9.33
C ARG A 206 -2.78 13.35 10.25
N GLY A 207 -3.44 12.20 10.37
CA GLY A 207 -4.59 12.03 11.24
C GLY A 207 -4.26 12.19 12.72
N MET A 208 -3.06 11.76 13.14
CA MET A 208 -2.57 12.01 14.50
C MET A 208 -2.24 13.49 14.74
N MET A 209 -1.69 14.19 13.75
CA MET A 209 -1.50 15.65 13.84
C MET A 209 -2.84 16.39 13.89
N LEU A 210 -3.83 15.95 13.10
CA LEU A 210 -5.17 16.50 13.08
C LEU A 210 -5.85 16.34 14.44
N TYR A 211 -5.69 15.20 15.12
CA TYR A 211 -6.13 15.05 16.50
C TYR A 211 -5.60 16.18 17.40
N SER A 212 -4.29 16.48 17.35
CA SER A 212 -3.70 17.55 18.16
C SER A 212 -4.31 18.93 17.84
N LEU A 213 -4.67 19.16 16.57
CA LEU A 213 -5.34 20.39 16.15
C LEU A 213 -6.76 20.48 16.72
N LEU A 214 -7.57 19.45 16.51
CA LEU A 214 -8.95 19.38 16.98
C LEU A 214 -9.04 19.45 18.51
N TRP A 215 -8.07 18.85 19.20
CA TRP A 215 -8.01 18.88 20.66
C TRP A 215 -7.76 20.30 21.17
N ARG A 216 -6.83 21.04 20.56
CA ARG A 216 -6.62 22.48 20.89
C ARG A 216 -7.85 23.34 20.60
N GLN A 217 -8.63 22.96 19.60
CA GLN A 217 -9.90 23.61 19.26
C GLN A 217 -11.06 23.18 20.18
N GLY A 218 -10.86 22.23 21.11
CA GLY A 218 -11.92 21.74 22.00
C GLY A 218 -12.95 20.83 21.31
N MET A 219 -12.65 20.36 20.09
CA MET A 219 -13.55 19.55 19.25
C MET A 219 -13.44 18.05 19.50
N ILE A 220 -12.36 17.61 20.15
CA ILE A 220 -12.14 16.23 20.56
C ILE A 220 -11.56 16.22 21.97
N THR A 221 -12.00 15.27 22.78
CA THR A 221 -11.52 15.09 24.16
C THR A 221 -10.21 14.32 24.17
N ARG A 222 -9.49 14.50 25.27
CA ARG A 222 -8.28 13.74 25.54
C ARG A 222 -8.64 12.41 26.21
N PRO A 223 -7.93 11.30 25.90
CA PRO A 223 -8.07 10.07 26.65
C PRO A 223 -7.76 10.26 28.13
N ASP A 224 -8.56 9.65 29.00
CA ASP A 224 -8.34 9.64 30.44
C ASP A 224 -7.48 8.43 30.82
N VAL A 225 -6.35 8.66 31.50
CA VAL A 225 -5.41 7.62 31.90
C VAL A 225 -5.42 7.47 33.40
N THR A 226 -5.74 6.26 33.87
CA THR A 226 -5.57 5.88 35.27
C THR A 226 -4.17 5.34 35.50
N ASP A 227 -3.62 5.64 36.67
CA ASP A 227 -2.30 5.21 37.10
C ASP A 227 -2.39 4.58 38.49
N GLN A 228 -2.09 3.30 38.58
CA GLN A 228 -2.14 2.53 39.83
C GLN A 228 -0.76 2.02 40.16
N LEU A 229 -0.19 2.50 41.26
CA LEU A 229 1.06 1.99 41.82
C LEU A 229 0.76 0.91 42.85
N GLN A 230 1.36 -0.26 42.68
CA GLN A 230 1.33 -1.37 43.62
C GLN A 230 2.75 -1.65 44.09
N THR A 231 3.01 -1.42 45.39
CA THR A 231 4.35 -1.50 45.96
C THR A 231 4.95 -2.90 45.86
N ILE A 232 4.12 -3.94 46.01
CA ILE A 232 4.51 -5.34 45.92
C ILE A 232 3.38 -6.13 45.25
N THR A 233 3.68 -6.83 44.15
CA THR A 233 2.81 -7.81 43.49
C THR A 233 3.58 -9.10 43.24
N GLY A 234 2.89 -10.22 43.08
CA GLY A 234 3.59 -11.49 42.83
C GLY A 234 2.85 -12.74 43.27
N ASN A 235 3.55 -13.86 43.17
CA ASN A 235 3.18 -15.14 43.74
C ASN A 235 4.41 -15.77 44.42
N GLY A 236 4.29 -16.99 44.95
CA GLY A 236 5.39 -17.67 45.65
C GLY A 236 6.66 -17.92 44.83
N GLN A 237 6.64 -17.71 43.51
CA GLN A 237 7.75 -17.92 42.58
C GLN A 237 8.24 -16.62 41.91
N LYS A 238 7.50 -15.52 42.02
CA LYS A 238 7.81 -14.24 41.39
C LYS A 238 7.36 -13.09 42.27
N LEU A 239 8.31 -12.29 42.75
CA LEU A 239 8.08 -11.02 43.44
C LEU A 239 8.33 -9.88 42.46
N VAL A 240 7.39 -8.94 42.37
CA VAL A 240 7.48 -7.71 41.59
C VAL A 240 7.34 -6.56 42.57
N THR A 241 8.33 -5.69 42.61
CA THR A 241 8.35 -4.51 43.49
C THR A 241 8.22 -3.24 42.65
N GLY A 242 7.39 -2.30 43.08
CA GLY A 242 7.15 -1.04 42.35
C GLY A 242 6.38 -1.23 41.04
N ASP A 243 5.40 -2.14 41.04
CA ASP A 243 4.55 -2.41 39.88
C ASP A 243 3.64 -1.21 39.60
N ARG A 244 3.67 -0.68 38.38
CA ARG A 244 2.88 0.50 37.99
C ARG A 244 2.04 0.16 36.77
N VAL A 245 0.72 0.18 36.95
CA VAL A 245 -0.24 -0.17 35.90
C VAL A 245 -0.96 1.08 35.44
N ARG A 246 -0.78 1.42 34.16
CA ARG A 246 -1.52 2.49 33.49
C ARG A 246 -2.60 1.91 32.57
N ARG A 247 -3.81 2.46 32.62
CA ARG A 247 -4.93 2.06 31.76
C ARG A 247 -5.66 3.26 31.18
N LEU A 248 -6.03 3.16 29.90
CA LEU A 248 -6.97 4.08 29.26
C LEU A 248 -8.35 3.79 29.84
N LYS A 249 -8.89 4.73 30.63
CA LYS A 249 -10.20 4.63 31.26
C LYS A 249 -11.30 5.08 30.29
N ASN A 250 -11.09 6.23 29.67
CA ASN A 250 -11.97 6.79 28.66
C ASN A 250 -11.17 7.08 27.40
N HIS A 251 -11.81 6.84 26.25
CA HIS A 251 -11.19 7.07 24.96
C HIS A 251 -11.34 8.51 24.48
N ALA A 252 -10.54 8.91 23.49
CA ALA A 252 -10.76 10.19 22.80
C ALA A 252 -12.10 10.16 22.05
N GLU A 253 -12.92 11.19 22.23
CA GLU A 253 -14.25 11.29 21.62
C GLU A 253 -14.53 12.71 21.12
N PHE A 254 -15.26 12.83 20.01
CA PHE A 254 -15.64 14.15 19.49
C PHE A 254 -16.61 14.85 20.45
N ASN A 255 -16.33 16.11 20.72
CA ASN A 255 -17.19 16.97 21.52
C ASN A 255 -18.27 17.58 20.61
N LEU A 256 -19.52 17.17 20.77
CA LEU A 256 -20.63 17.65 19.95
C LEU A 256 -21.17 19.02 20.40
N GLN A 257 -20.70 19.54 21.54
CA GLN A 257 -21.13 20.83 22.08
C GLN A 257 -20.29 21.97 21.48
N LYS A 258 -20.84 22.64 20.47
CA LYS A 258 -20.18 23.74 19.75
C LYS A 258 -19.72 24.89 20.64
N SER A 259 -20.38 25.14 21.78
CA SER A 259 -19.97 26.17 22.75
C SER A 259 -18.56 25.95 23.32
N HIS A 260 -18.08 24.71 23.32
CA HIS A 260 -16.74 24.36 23.77
C HIS A 260 -15.67 24.53 22.68
N TRP A 261 -16.08 24.79 21.44
CA TRP A 261 -15.18 24.87 20.30
C TRP A 261 -14.52 26.25 20.22
N ARG A 262 -13.24 26.26 19.86
CA ARG A 262 -12.44 27.46 19.66
C ARG A 262 -11.96 27.50 18.20
N PRO A 263 -12.69 28.18 17.30
CA PRO A 263 -12.31 28.21 15.90
C PRO A 263 -10.99 28.96 15.70
N LEU A 264 -10.16 28.47 14.79
CA LEU A 264 -9.01 29.23 14.31
C LEU A 264 -9.52 30.31 13.36
N ILE A 265 -9.39 31.59 13.75
CA ILE A 265 -9.69 32.71 12.88
C ILE A 265 -8.50 32.88 11.93
N THR A 266 -8.55 32.23 10.77
CA THR A 266 -7.65 32.56 9.67
C THR A 266 -8.16 33.84 9.02
N THR A 267 -7.56 34.98 9.34
CA THR A 267 -7.81 36.21 8.60
C THR A 267 -7.14 36.08 7.24
N GLU A 268 -7.93 35.79 6.21
CA GLU A 268 -7.47 35.97 4.83
C GLU A 268 -7.14 37.46 4.65
N ARG A 269 -5.87 37.80 4.49
CA ARG A 269 -5.48 39.13 4.01
C ARG A 269 -5.93 39.23 2.56
N THR A 270 -7.14 39.74 2.33
CA THR A 270 -7.57 40.19 1.01
C THR A 270 -6.64 41.33 0.58
N ASN A 271 -5.68 41.05 -0.30
CA ASN A 271 -4.86 42.06 -0.94
C ASN A 271 -5.75 42.90 -1.87
N LYS A 272 -6.35 43.96 -1.33
CA LYS A 272 -7.03 45.02 -2.09
C LYS A 272 -5.99 45.93 -2.75
N ASN A 273 -5.21 45.43 -3.70
CA ASN A 273 -4.34 46.25 -4.56
C ASN A 273 -4.38 45.74 -6.00
N ALA A 274 -5.57 45.63 -6.57
CA ALA A 274 -5.74 45.43 -8.01
C ALA A 274 -7.10 45.97 -8.46
N GLN A 275 -7.36 47.26 -8.22
CA GLN A 275 -8.37 48.02 -8.98
C GLN A 275 -8.31 49.49 -8.61
N THR A 276 -7.68 50.29 -9.46
CA THR A 276 -8.08 51.68 -9.74
C THR A 276 -7.28 52.20 -10.94
N PRO A 277 -7.84 53.12 -11.72
CA PRO A 277 -9.16 53.15 -12.35
C PRO A 277 -9.09 52.83 -13.85
#